data_AF-A0A4V5N7J0-F1
#
_entry.id   AF-A0A4V5N7J0-F1
#
_cell.length_a   1.000
_cell.length_b   1.000
_cell.length_c   1.000
_cell.angle_alpha   90.00
_cell.angle_beta   90.00
_cell.angle_gamma   90.00
#
_symmetry.space_group_name_H-M   'P 1'
#
loop_
_entity.id
_entity.type
_entity.pdbx_description
1 polymer ?
#
loop_
_entity_poly.entity_id
_entity_poly.type
_entity_poly.pdbx_seq_one_letter_code
_entity_poly.pdbx_strand_id
1 'polypeptide(L)'
;MIGLRPTDVHEDAKQSSSQLPSVELQEDVPTPVVAGGPPDGGYGWVVAGAVSTLNCFTWGVAATYGVYLAYYLTSKEFPEATSLDYAFIGSLNFSVAMAIAPPATILTRKFGKRPVMITGVFAQAGGFVAASFAKRIWQLYLSQGALIGLGIGLMFIPSTAVLSQWFEKKRSLAQGIASAGSGIGGLIFGFATQPMITNISLGWALRITGIVVFVTNM
;
A
#
# COMPACT_ATOMS: atom_id res chain seq x y z
N MET A 1 7.70 -67.40 -29.04
CA MET A 1 7.13 -66.74 -30.24
C MET A 1 5.82 -66.08 -29.81
N ILE A 2 5.88 -64.88 -29.22
CA ILE A 2 4.71 -64.06 -28.88
C ILE A 2 5.14 -62.61 -29.13
N GLY A 3 4.56 -62.00 -30.16
CA GLY A 3 4.85 -60.62 -30.56
C GLY A 3 4.13 -59.62 -29.66
N LEU A 4 4.85 -58.58 -29.25
CA LEU A 4 4.27 -57.40 -28.61
C LEU A 4 4.20 -56.27 -29.63
N ARG A 5 3.03 -55.65 -29.70
CA ARG A 5 2.63 -54.61 -30.65
C ARG A 5 3.32 -53.26 -30.31
N PRO A 6 3.65 -52.42 -31.30
CA PRO A 6 4.28 -51.12 -31.11
C PRO A 6 3.24 -50.01 -30.84
N THR A 7 2.51 -50.09 -29.72
CA THR A 7 1.50 -49.06 -29.37
C THR A 7 1.65 -48.42 -27.98
N ASP A 8 2.55 -48.90 -27.12
CA ASP A 8 2.55 -48.48 -25.70
C ASP A 8 3.53 -47.32 -25.39
N VAL A 9 4.25 -46.80 -26.40
CA VAL A 9 5.28 -45.75 -26.20
C VAL A 9 4.68 -44.34 -26.03
N HIS A 10 3.38 -44.15 -26.26
CA HIS A 10 2.74 -42.82 -26.13
C HIS A 10 2.03 -42.57 -24.79
N GLU A 11 1.94 -43.57 -23.90
CA GLU A 11 1.31 -43.41 -22.59
C GLU A 11 2.27 -42.93 -21.48
N ASP A 12 3.57 -43.19 -21.62
CA ASP A 12 4.58 -42.85 -20.58
C ASP A 12 4.92 -41.36 -20.48
N ALA A 13 4.53 -40.52 -21.46
CA ALA A 13 4.86 -39.10 -21.45
C ALA A 13 3.88 -38.22 -20.65
N LYS A 14 2.73 -38.74 -20.20
CA LYS A 14 1.73 -37.97 -19.44
C LYS A 14 1.79 -38.17 -17.93
N GLN A 15 2.63 -39.07 -17.43
CA GLN A 15 2.65 -39.43 -16.01
C GLN A 15 3.78 -38.76 -15.21
N SER A 16 4.64 -37.96 -15.86
CA SER A 16 5.82 -37.31 -15.26
C SER A 16 5.67 -35.79 -15.03
N SER A 17 4.44 -35.28 -14.88
CA SER A 17 4.18 -33.86 -14.59
C SER A 17 3.37 -33.60 -13.32
N SER A 18 3.04 -34.62 -12.53
CA SER A 18 2.14 -34.50 -11.36
C SER A 18 2.82 -34.53 -10.00
N GLN A 19 4.15 -34.43 -9.92
CA GLN A 19 4.86 -34.35 -8.63
C GLN A 19 5.76 -33.11 -8.57
N LEU A 20 5.15 -31.95 -8.38
CA LEU A 20 5.80 -30.89 -7.61
C LEU A 20 5.20 -30.95 -6.20
N PRO A 21 6.01 -31.14 -5.14
CA PRO A 21 5.49 -31.08 -3.79
C PRO A 21 4.92 -29.68 -3.55
N SER A 22 3.63 -29.63 -3.24
CA SER A 22 3.00 -28.45 -2.68
C SER A 22 3.73 -28.11 -1.40
N VAL A 23 4.57 -27.07 -1.46
CA VAL A 23 5.15 -26.48 -0.26
C VAL A 23 3.98 -25.81 0.48
N GLU A 24 3.31 -26.57 1.33
CA GLU A 24 2.45 -26.06 2.39
C GLU A 24 3.34 -25.27 3.35
N LEU A 25 3.53 -23.98 3.07
CA LEU A 25 3.90 -23.01 4.09
C LEU A 25 2.65 -22.72 4.93
N GLN A 26 2.24 -23.71 5.71
CA GLN A 26 1.34 -23.52 6.83
C GLN A 26 2.18 -22.89 7.95
N GLU A 27 2.30 -21.56 7.94
CA GLU A 27 2.68 -20.82 9.15
C GLU A 27 1.53 -20.97 10.15
N ASP A 28 1.62 -22.02 10.96
CA ASP A 28 0.87 -22.19 12.21
C ASP A 28 1.29 -21.08 13.18
N VAL A 29 0.68 -19.90 13.02
CA VAL A 29 0.62 -18.89 14.06
C VAL A 29 -0.56 -19.30 14.95
N PRO A 30 -0.35 -19.63 16.24
CA PRO A 30 -1.43 -19.89 17.15
C PRO A 30 -2.32 -18.64 17.21
N THR A 31 -3.43 -18.68 16.48
CA THR A 31 -4.44 -17.64 16.57
C THR A 31 -5.09 -17.84 17.93
N PRO A 32 -5.11 -16.83 18.82
CA PRO A 32 -5.95 -16.91 20.00
C PRO A 32 -7.37 -17.10 19.49
N VAL A 33 -7.91 -18.30 19.70
CA VAL A 33 -9.26 -18.70 19.33
C VAL A 33 -10.21 -17.84 20.16
N VAL A 34 -10.55 -16.67 19.64
CA VAL A 34 -11.70 -15.91 20.12
C VAL A 34 -12.90 -16.79 19.80
N ALA A 35 -13.57 -17.28 20.84
CA ALA A 35 -14.76 -18.11 20.72
C ALA A 35 -15.80 -17.39 19.85
N GLY A 36 -16.05 -17.93 18.65
CA GLY A 36 -16.93 -17.37 17.63
C GLY A 36 -16.12 -16.99 16.38
N GLY A 37 -16.24 -17.80 15.31
CA GLY A 37 -15.57 -17.54 14.02
C GLY A 37 -15.89 -16.15 13.45
N PRO A 38 -15.13 -15.67 12.46
CA PRO A 38 -15.27 -14.33 11.91
C PRO A 38 -16.75 -14.05 11.56
N PRO A 39 -17.39 -13.04 12.19
CA PRO A 39 -18.75 -12.70 11.82
C PRO A 39 -18.67 -12.11 10.41
N ASP A 40 -19.06 -12.91 9.40
CA ASP A 40 -19.17 -12.53 7.97
C ASP A 40 -20.29 -11.47 7.74
N GLY A 41 -20.35 -10.44 8.60
CA GLY A 41 -21.38 -9.42 8.66
C GLY A 41 -21.34 -8.56 9.94
N GLY A 42 -22.30 -7.65 10.07
CA GLY A 42 -22.41 -6.76 11.23
C GLY A 42 -21.28 -5.74 11.32
N TYR A 43 -20.54 -5.75 12.42
CA TYR A 43 -19.46 -4.79 12.70
C TYR A 43 -18.28 -4.86 11.73
N GLY A 44 -18.11 -6.00 11.03
CA GLY A 44 -17.10 -6.13 9.97
C GLY A 44 -17.26 -5.09 8.85
N TRP A 45 -18.48 -4.66 8.54
CA TRP A 45 -18.73 -3.61 7.55
C TRP A 45 -18.28 -2.22 8.02
N VAL A 46 -18.38 -1.95 9.32
CA VAL A 46 -17.85 -0.71 9.92
C VAL A 46 -16.32 -0.72 9.82
N VAL A 47 -15.69 -1.86 10.10
CA VAL A 47 -14.23 -2.03 9.94
C VAL A 47 -13.83 -1.91 8.47
N ALA A 48 -14.59 -2.48 7.54
CA ALA A 48 -14.35 -2.31 6.10
C ALA A 48 -14.45 -0.84 5.67
N GLY A 49 -15.43 -0.10 6.20
CA GLY A 49 -15.55 1.34 6.01
C GLY A 49 -14.32 2.10 6.54
N ALA A 50 -13.89 1.83 7.78
CA ALA A 50 -12.72 2.45 8.37
C ALA A 50 -11.43 2.16 7.58
N VAL A 51 -11.24 0.91 7.13
CA VAL A 51 -10.12 0.49 6.28
C VAL A 51 -10.22 1.13 4.89
N SER A 52 -11.42 1.32 4.36
CA SER A 52 -11.66 2.05 3.10
C SER A 52 -11.29 3.52 3.23
N THR A 53 -11.64 4.17 4.35
CA THR A 53 -11.20 5.54 4.67
C THR A 53 -9.68 5.61 4.78
N LEU A 54 -9.04 4.71 5.53
CA LEU A 54 -7.57 4.66 5.64
C LEU A 54 -6.91 4.51 4.25
N ASN A 55 -7.43 3.63 3.40
CA ASN A 55 -6.91 3.45 2.04
C ASN A 55 -7.18 4.67 1.14
N CYS A 56 -8.35 5.31 1.28
CA CYS A 56 -8.71 6.56 0.60
C CYS A 56 -7.67 7.65 0.84
N PHE A 57 -7.27 7.87 2.10
CA PHE A 57 -6.28 8.89 2.44
C PHE A 57 -4.84 8.43 2.14
N THR A 58 -4.51 7.16 2.36
CA THR A 58 -3.14 6.65 2.14
C THR A 58 -2.79 6.62 0.65
N TRP A 59 -3.60 5.93 -0.16
CA TRP A 59 -3.37 5.74 -1.59
C TRP A 59 -3.90 6.88 -2.43
N GLY A 60 -4.96 7.57 -2.02
CA GLY A 60 -5.47 8.74 -2.73
C GLY A 60 -4.47 9.90 -2.73
N VAL A 61 -3.78 10.09 -1.60
CA VAL A 61 -2.68 11.06 -1.52
C VAL A 61 -1.46 10.60 -2.33
N ALA A 62 -1.14 9.31 -2.35
CA ALA A 62 -0.09 8.78 -3.21
C ALA A 62 -0.39 9.02 -4.70
N ALA A 63 -1.65 8.84 -5.14
CA ALA A 63 -2.07 9.13 -6.51
C ALA A 63 -1.92 10.61 -6.88
N THR A 64 -2.12 11.49 -5.91
CA THR A 64 -1.99 12.95 -6.07
C THR A 64 -0.55 13.40 -6.31
N TYR A 65 0.45 12.55 -6.00
CA TYR A 65 1.84 12.79 -6.40
C TYR A 65 1.97 13.10 -7.89
N GLY A 66 1.13 12.52 -8.76
CA GLY A 66 1.12 12.84 -10.20
C GLY A 66 0.80 14.31 -10.51
N VAL A 67 -0.08 14.94 -9.72
CA VAL A 67 -0.41 16.37 -9.85
C VAL A 67 0.75 17.23 -9.38
N TYR A 68 1.35 16.88 -8.23
CA TYR A 68 2.55 17.54 -7.74
C TYR A 68 3.72 17.42 -8.73
N LEU A 69 3.91 16.24 -9.32
CA LEU A 69 4.89 15.98 -10.38
C LEU A 69 4.69 16.91 -11.59
N ALA A 70 3.47 16.98 -12.12
CA ALA A 70 3.17 17.86 -13.25
C ALA A 70 3.48 19.33 -12.92
N TYR A 71 3.20 19.75 -11.68
CA TYR A 71 3.56 21.09 -11.21
C TYR A 71 5.09 21.28 -11.13
N TYR A 72 5.83 20.34 -10.53
CA TYR A 72 7.30 20.39 -10.43
C TYR A 72 7.99 20.49 -11.79
N LEU A 73 7.48 19.78 -12.80
CA LEU A 73 7.99 19.85 -14.17
C LEU A 73 7.75 21.23 -14.81
N THR A 74 6.68 21.91 -14.43
CA THR A 74 6.28 23.21 -15.01
C THR A 74 6.91 24.39 -14.29
N SER A 75 7.02 24.34 -12.96
CA SER A 75 7.49 25.45 -12.12
C SER A 75 9.00 25.67 -12.16
N LYS A 76 9.81 24.70 -12.61
CA LYS A 76 11.28 24.73 -12.59
C LYS A 76 11.87 25.18 -11.23
N GLU A 77 11.18 24.90 -10.12
CA GLU A 77 11.67 25.25 -8.77
C GLU A 77 13.00 24.56 -8.43
N PHE A 78 13.28 23.43 -9.08
CA PHE A 78 14.55 22.71 -8.95
C PHE A 78 15.30 22.73 -10.29
N PRO A 79 16.15 23.74 -10.54
CA PRO A 79 16.90 23.85 -11.80
C PRO A 79 17.90 22.71 -12.02
N GLU A 80 18.24 21.96 -10.97
CA GLU A 80 19.12 20.78 -11.00
C GLU A 80 18.37 19.48 -11.34
N ALA A 81 17.02 19.49 -11.37
CA ALA A 81 16.19 18.29 -11.46
C ALA A 81 15.77 17.97 -12.90
N THR A 82 15.92 16.70 -13.29
CA THR A 82 15.41 16.18 -14.57
C THR A 82 14.05 15.50 -14.37
N SER A 83 13.23 15.44 -15.41
CA SER A 83 11.94 14.71 -15.38
C SER A 83 12.08 13.25 -14.92
N LEU A 84 13.21 12.62 -15.24
CA LEU A 84 13.54 11.26 -14.80
C LEU A 84 13.70 11.17 -13.28
N ASP A 85 14.27 12.18 -12.63
CA ASP A 85 14.49 12.14 -11.19
C ASP A 85 13.18 12.05 -10.42
N TYR A 86 12.18 12.84 -10.83
CA TYR A 86 10.87 12.78 -10.20
C TYR A 86 10.13 11.47 -10.47
N ALA A 87 10.37 10.84 -11.62
CA ALA A 87 9.87 9.49 -11.89
C ALA A 87 10.56 8.45 -10.98
N PHE A 88 11.86 8.59 -10.73
CA PHE A 88 12.58 7.76 -9.78
C PHE A 88 12.09 7.92 -8.36
N ILE A 89 11.69 9.12 -7.91
CA ILE A 89 11.10 9.33 -6.58
C ILE A 89 9.81 8.51 -6.42
N GLY A 90 8.93 8.54 -7.43
CA GLY A 90 7.69 7.75 -7.43
C GLY A 90 7.95 6.24 -7.44
N SER A 91 8.90 5.78 -8.27
CA SER A 91 9.32 4.39 -8.29
C SER A 91 9.93 3.95 -6.96
N LEU A 92 10.79 4.78 -6.36
CA LEU A 92 11.42 4.52 -5.06
C LEU A 92 10.38 4.41 -3.95
N ASN A 93 9.33 5.25 -3.99
CA ASN A 93 8.21 5.14 -3.06
C ASN A 93 7.58 3.74 -3.08
N PHE A 94 7.22 3.25 -4.26
CA PHE A 94 6.65 1.90 -4.41
C PHE A 94 7.67 0.80 -4.08
N SER A 95 8.92 0.93 -4.50
CA SER A 95 9.98 -0.05 -4.20
C SER A 95 10.20 -0.17 -2.69
N VAL A 96 10.22 0.94 -1.96
CA VAL A 96 10.36 0.95 -0.50
C VAL A 96 9.11 0.38 0.18
N ALA A 97 7.92 0.72 -0.31
CA ALA A 97 6.67 0.15 0.20
C ALA A 97 6.59 -1.39 0.03
N MET A 98 7.15 -1.93 -1.05
CA MET A 98 7.28 -3.38 -1.27
C MET A 98 8.41 -3.99 -0.42
N ALA A 99 9.56 -3.32 -0.34
CA ALA A 99 10.71 -3.80 0.43
C ALA A 99 10.44 -3.84 1.95
N ILE A 100 9.62 -2.91 2.46
CA ILE A 100 9.22 -2.90 3.87
C ILE A 100 8.15 -3.95 4.18
N ALA A 101 7.58 -4.62 3.18
CA ALA A 101 6.47 -5.53 3.42
C ALA A 101 6.82 -6.74 4.34
N PRO A 102 7.94 -7.46 4.12
CA PRO A 102 8.33 -8.53 5.05
C PRO A 102 8.69 -8.01 6.45
N PRO A 103 9.53 -6.96 6.62
CA PRO A 103 9.80 -6.39 7.94
C PRO A 103 8.55 -5.90 8.67
N ALA A 104 7.64 -5.21 7.98
CA ALA A 104 6.39 -4.72 8.54
C ALA A 104 5.48 -5.86 9.04
N THR A 105 5.49 -7.00 8.35
CA THR A 105 4.78 -8.21 8.79
C THR A 105 5.35 -8.74 10.10
N ILE A 106 6.68 -8.86 10.20
CA ILE A 106 7.37 -9.29 11.43
C ILE A 106 7.10 -8.31 12.57
N LEU A 107 7.18 -7.00 12.30
CA LEU A 107 6.92 -5.95 13.29
C LEU A 107 5.48 -6.00 13.80
N THR A 108 4.52 -6.23 12.90
CA THR A 108 3.10 -6.37 13.24
C THR A 108 2.85 -7.60 14.11
N ARG A 109 3.57 -8.71 13.88
CA ARG A 109 3.49 -9.92 14.71
C ARG A 109 4.10 -9.70 16.11
N LYS A 110 5.22 -8.96 16.20
CA LYS A 110 5.97 -8.78 17.46
C LYS A 110 5.41 -7.68 18.36
N PHE A 111 5.02 -6.54 17.80
CA PHE A 111 4.57 -5.36 18.55
C PHE A 111 3.04 -5.15 18.47
N GLY A 112 2.35 -5.91 17.62
CA GLY A 112 0.93 -5.76 17.37
C GLY A 112 0.62 -4.72 16.28
N LYS A 113 -0.66 -4.68 15.90
CA LYS A 113 -1.15 -3.97 14.70
C LYS A 113 -1.20 -2.45 14.91
N ARG A 114 -1.67 -2.00 16.08
CA ARG A 114 -1.86 -0.58 16.42
C ARG A 114 -0.57 0.24 16.43
N PRO A 115 0.50 -0.12 17.15
CA PRO A 115 1.71 0.70 17.19
C PRO A 115 2.39 0.79 15.83
N VAL A 116 2.38 -0.29 15.04
CA VAL A 116 2.94 -0.31 13.68
C VAL A 116 2.18 0.65 12.75
N MET A 117 0.84 0.63 12.78
CA MET A 117 0.02 1.58 12.02
C MET A 117 0.33 3.03 12.42
N ILE A 118 0.36 3.32 13.72
CA ILE A 118 0.64 4.68 14.22
C ILE A 118 2.02 5.16 13.76
N THR A 119 3.06 4.32 13.85
CA THR A 119 4.39 4.68 13.34
C THR A 119 4.40 4.94 11.83
N GLY A 120 3.59 4.20 11.06
CA GLY A 120 3.43 4.43 9.63
C GLY A 120 2.74 5.76 9.31
N VAL A 121 1.72 6.14 10.08
CA VAL A 121 1.03 7.45 9.96
C VAL A 121 1.99 8.60 10.25
N PHE A 122 2.77 8.50 11.32
CA PHE A 122 3.78 9.51 11.64
C PHE A 122 4.87 9.61 10.57
N ALA A 123 5.33 8.47 10.03
CA ALA A 123 6.29 8.47 8.92
C ALA A 123 5.71 9.13 7.67
N GLN A 124 4.47 8.79 7.29
CA GLN A 124 3.84 9.37 6.11
C GLN A 124 3.59 10.87 6.26
N ALA A 125 2.99 11.30 7.37
CA ALA A 125 2.74 12.72 7.66
C ALA A 125 4.06 13.50 7.77
N GLY A 126 5.06 12.93 8.45
CA GLY A 126 6.40 13.49 8.53
C GLY A 126 7.08 13.64 7.17
N GLY A 127 6.86 12.69 6.26
CA GLY A 127 7.31 12.76 4.86
C GLY A 127 6.71 13.94 4.09
N PHE A 128 5.40 14.17 4.22
CA PHE A 128 4.74 15.33 3.60
C PHE A 128 5.22 16.67 4.19
N VAL A 129 5.38 16.74 5.50
CA VAL A 129 5.90 17.94 6.16
C VAL A 129 7.36 18.19 5.75
N ALA A 130 8.20 17.16 5.72
CA ALA A 130 9.59 17.28 5.26
C ALA A 130 9.68 17.69 3.78
N ALA A 131 8.79 17.16 2.91
CA ALA A 131 8.70 17.57 1.52
C ALA A 131 8.32 19.06 1.36
N SER A 132 7.50 19.61 2.26
CA SER A 132 7.15 21.04 2.27
C SER A 132 8.36 21.97 2.47
N PHE A 133 9.41 21.51 3.16
CA PHE A 133 10.64 22.27 3.38
C PHE A 133 11.75 21.93 2.38
N ALA A 134 11.47 21.06 1.40
CA ALA A 134 12.48 20.61 0.46
C ALA A 134 12.92 21.74 -0.48
N LYS A 135 14.22 22.05 -0.46
CA LYS A 135 14.87 23.01 -1.38
C LYS A 135 15.80 22.34 -2.38
N ARG A 136 16.05 21.05 -2.20
CA ARG A 136 16.93 20.21 -3.03
C ARG A 136 16.21 18.93 -3.39
N ILE A 137 16.48 18.40 -4.58
CA ILE A 137 15.84 17.17 -5.07
C ILE A 137 16.11 15.95 -4.20
N TRP A 138 17.32 15.83 -3.65
CA TRP A 138 17.69 14.74 -2.73
C TRP A 138 16.79 14.70 -1.47
N GLN A 139 16.28 15.85 -1.03
CA GLN A 139 15.35 15.90 0.10
C GLN A 139 14.00 15.30 -0.27
N LEU A 140 13.55 15.45 -1.52
CA LEU A 140 12.33 14.82 -2.03
C LEU A 140 12.50 13.30 -2.20
N TYR A 141 13.68 12.82 -2.61
CA TYR A 141 13.98 11.38 -2.62
C TYR A 141 13.84 10.74 -1.24
N LEU A 142 14.40 11.40 -0.22
CA LEU A 142 14.30 10.92 1.16
C LEU A 142 12.90 11.06 1.75
N SER A 143 12.23 12.20 1.54
CA SER A 143 10.92 12.45 2.13
C SER A 143 9.81 11.75 1.36
N GLN A 144 9.61 12.06 0.08
CA GLN A 144 8.51 11.51 -0.72
C GLN A 144 8.77 10.09 -1.21
N GLY A 145 10.01 9.75 -1.51
CA GLY A 145 10.37 8.38 -1.88
C GLY A 145 10.41 7.49 -0.64
N ALA A 146 11.45 7.64 0.18
CA ALA A 146 11.69 6.71 1.28
C ALA A 146 10.70 6.84 2.43
N LEU A 147 10.51 8.03 2.99
CA LEU A 147 9.75 8.19 4.24
C LEU A 147 8.23 7.95 4.05
N ILE A 148 7.65 8.49 2.98
CA ILE A 148 6.25 8.21 2.61
C ILE A 148 6.08 6.74 2.22
N GLY A 149 7.00 6.16 1.45
CA GLY A 149 6.94 4.74 1.05
C GLY A 149 6.98 3.78 2.24
N LEU A 150 7.85 4.07 3.21
CA LEU A 150 7.89 3.34 4.50
C LEU A 150 6.55 3.45 5.24
N GLY A 151 5.98 4.65 5.31
CA GLY A 151 4.68 4.88 5.94
C GLY A 151 3.56 4.06 5.29
N ILE A 152 3.44 4.11 3.97
CA ILE A 152 2.43 3.36 3.20
C ILE A 152 2.55 1.86 3.46
N GLY A 153 3.76 1.30 3.36
CA GLY A 153 3.97 -0.13 3.56
C GLY A 153 3.68 -0.59 5.00
N LEU A 154 4.06 0.20 6.01
CA LEU A 154 3.78 -0.08 7.42
C LEU A 154 2.29 -0.02 7.76
N MET A 155 1.49 0.78 7.06
CA MET A 155 0.04 0.84 7.27
C MET A 155 -0.72 -0.22 6.48
N PHE A 156 -0.29 -0.52 5.24
CA PHE A 156 -1.00 -1.42 4.34
C PHE A 156 -1.09 -2.85 4.87
N ILE A 157 -0.02 -3.36 5.48
CA ILE A 157 0.02 -4.74 6.01
C ILE A 157 -0.95 -4.96 7.17
N PRO A 158 -0.89 -4.19 8.28
CA PRO A 158 -1.83 -4.36 9.37
C PRO A 158 -3.27 -4.07 8.93
N SER A 159 -3.49 -3.11 8.02
CA SER A 159 -4.81 -2.80 7.46
C SER A 159 -5.44 -4.00 6.73
N THR A 160 -4.67 -4.63 5.82
CA THR A 160 -5.13 -5.82 5.08
C THR A 160 -5.31 -7.03 6.00
N ALA A 161 -4.46 -7.18 7.02
CA ALA A 161 -4.57 -8.24 8.02
C ALA A 161 -5.83 -8.08 8.89
N VAL A 162 -6.16 -6.87 9.34
CA VAL A 162 -7.37 -6.60 10.12
C VAL A 162 -8.61 -6.94 9.31
N LEU A 163 -8.70 -6.51 8.05
CA LEU A 163 -9.86 -6.80 7.21
C LEU A 163 -10.07 -8.31 6.98
N SER A 164 -8.96 -9.03 6.85
CA SER A 164 -8.96 -10.49 6.66
C SER A 164 -9.36 -11.28 7.92
N GLN A 165 -9.32 -10.66 9.11
CA GLN A 165 -9.76 -11.28 10.36
C GLN A 165 -11.26 -11.16 10.60
N TRP A 166 -11.92 -10.19 9.96
CA TRP A 166 -13.36 -9.96 10.11
C TRP A 166 -14.20 -10.69 9.06
N PHE A 167 -13.61 -11.06 7.92
CA PHE A 167 -14.31 -11.73 6.82
C PHE A 167 -13.52 -12.94 6.37
N GLU A 168 -14.18 -14.11 6.38
CA GLU A 168 -13.62 -15.35 5.87
C GLU A 168 -14.18 -15.61 4.46
N LYS A 169 -15.51 -15.66 4.34
CA LYS A 169 -16.20 -15.98 3.08
C LYS A 169 -16.32 -14.78 2.13
N LYS A 170 -16.36 -13.55 2.69
CA LYS A 170 -16.51 -12.29 1.93
C LYS A 170 -15.24 -11.44 1.87
N ARG A 171 -14.07 -12.04 2.15
CA ARG A 171 -12.78 -11.34 2.22
C ARG A 171 -12.47 -10.53 0.96
N SER A 172 -12.65 -11.10 -0.22
CA SER A 172 -12.38 -10.43 -1.49
C SER A 172 -13.30 -9.24 -1.74
N LEU A 173 -14.58 -9.34 -1.36
CA LEU A 173 -15.54 -8.23 -1.48
C LEU A 173 -15.18 -7.08 -0.53
N ALA A 174 -14.81 -7.41 0.71
CA ALA A 174 -14.36 -6.42 1.69
C ALA A 174 -13.08 -5.70 1.22
N GLN A 175 -12.09 -6.45 0.72
CA GLN A 175 -10.86 -5.86 0.13
C GLN A 175 -11.17 -5.01 -1.12
N GLY A 176 -12.15 -5.41 -1.92
CA GLY A 176 -12.64 -4.61 -3.05
C GLY A 176 -13.20 -3.27 -2.62
N ILE A 177 -14.05 -3.24 -1.58
CA ILE A 177 -14.62 -1.99 -1.03
C ILE A 177 -13.54 -1.13 -0.37
N ALA A 178 -12.59 -1.75 0.33
CA ALA A 178 -11.43 -1.04 0.86
C ALA A 178 -10.62 -0.37 -0.25
N SER A 179 -10.36 -1.09 -1.34
CA SER A 179 -9.62 -0.60 -2.51
C SER A 179 -10.39 0.46 -3.29
N ALA A 180 -11.72 0.38 -3.35
CA ALA A 180 -12.57 1.40 -3.96
C ALA A 180 -12.41 2.76 -3.26
N GLY A 181 -12.15 2.76 -1.95
CA GLY A 181 -11.84 3.97 -1.18
C GLY A 181 -10.63 4.72 -1.75
N SER A 182 -9.56 4.01 -2.12
CA SER A 182 -8.36 4.60 -2.74
C SER A 182 -8.66 5.39 -4.01
N GLY A 183 -9.58 4.90 -4.85
CA GLY A 183 -9.99 5.58 -6.08
C GLY A 183 -10.75 6.87 -5.79
N ILE A 184 -11.69 6.85 -4.84
CA ILE A 184 -12.43 8.04 -4.40
C ILE A 184 -11.45 9.09 -3.85
N GLY A 185 -10.50 8.67 -3.02
CA GLY A 185 -9.47 9.56 -2.48
C GLY A 185 -8.61 10.18 -3.57
N GLY A 186 -8.18 9.38 -4.56
CA GLY A 186 -7.40 9.87 -5.70
C GLY A 186 -8.14 10.94 -6.50
N LEU A 187 -9.46 10.79 -6.70
CA LEU A 187 -10.28 11.81 -7.36
C LEU A 187 -10.39 13.08 -6.51
N ILE A 188 -10.75 12.95 -5.22
CA ILE A 188 -10.92 14.09 -4.31
C ILE A 188 -9.62 14.89 -4.23
N PHE A 189 -8.50 14.23 -3.92
CA PHE A 189 -7.22 14.91 -3.79
C PHE A 189 -6.67 15.38 -5.14
N GLY A 190 -6.89 14.64 -6.24
CA GLY A 190 -6.50 15.07 -7.58
C GLY A 190 -7.15 16.39 -7.98
N PHE A 191 -8.48 16.51 -7.83
CA PHE A 191 -9.22 17.74 -8.12
C PHE A 191 -8.96 18.85 -7.10
N ALA A 192 -8.75 18.53 -5.83
CA ALA A 192 -8.51 19.53 -4.79
C ALA A 192 -7.08 20.11 -4.84
N THR A 193 -6.09 19.32 -5.27
CA THR A 193 -4.67 19.72 -5.19
C THR A 193 -4.30 20.76 -6.24
N GLN A 194 -4.85 20.66 -7.45
CA GLN A 194 -4.58 21.65 -8.50
C GLN A 194 -4.95 23.10 -8.08
N PRO A 195 -6.17 23.40 -7.58
CA PRO A 195 -6.50 24.74 -7.10
C PRO A 195 -5.76 25.11 -5.80
N MET A 196 -5.39 24.14 -4.96
CA MET A 196 -4.65 24.39 -3.73
C MET A 196 -3.22 24.87 -4.03
N ILE A 197 -2.56 24.27 -5.01
CA ILE A 197 -1.23 24.68 -5.46
C ILE A 197 -1.28 26.08 -6.09
N THR A 198 -2.26 26.37 -6.95
CA THR A 198 -2.34 27.67 -7.64
C THR A 198 -2.69 28.84 -6.74
N ASN A 199 -3.52 28.63 -5.70
CA ASN A 199 -3.98 29.72 -4.82
C ASN A 199 -3.11 29.93 -3.56
N ILE A 200 -2.49 28.88 -3.01
CA ILE A 200 -1.87 28.93 -1.66
C ILE A 200 -0.35 28.73 -1.69
N SER A 201 0.19 28.04 -2.71
CA SER A 201 1.56 27.51 -2.84
C SER A 201 1.69 26.02 -2.53
N LEU A 202 2.61 25.37 -3.27
CA LEU A 202 3.01 23.98 -3.13
C LEU A 202 3.36 23.58 -1.69
N GLY A 203 4.14 24.41 -0.99
CA GLY A 203 4.58 24.12 0.37
C GLY A 203 3.41 23.99 1.35
N TRP A 204 2.39 24.83 1.21
CA TRP A 204 1.17 24.77 2.01
C TRP A 204 0.26 23.60 1.61
N ALA A 205 0.16 23.28 0.31
CA ALA A 205 -0.59 22.14 -0.16
C ALA A 205 -0.07 20.81 0.44
N LEU A 206 1.26 20.64 0.48
CA LEU A 206 1.91 19.48 1.11
C LEU A 206 1.65 19.40 2.62
N ARG A 207 1.66 20.54 3.33
CA ARG A 207 1.35 20.59 4.78
C ARG A 207 -0.10 20.21 5.06
N ILE A 208 -1.03 20.79 4.30
CA ILE A 208 -2.47 20.49 4.44
C ILE A 208 -2.70 19.00 4.19
N THR A 209 -2.10 18.45 3.13
CA THR A 209 -2.17 17.02 2.83
C THR A 209 -1.63 16.16 3.97
N GLY A 210 -0.46 16.52 4.51
CA GLY A 210 0.13 15.83 5.67
C GLY A 210 -0.73 15.89 6.92
N ILE A 211 -1.34 17.03 7.22
CA ILE A 211 -2.25 17.22 8.37
C ILE A 211 -3.52 16.38 8.19
N VAL A 212 -4.11 16.38 6.99
CA VAL A 212 -5.32 15.60 6.69
C VAL A 212 -5.05 14.10 6.84
N VAL A 213 -3.92 13.62 6.33
CA VAL A 213 -3.48 12.22 6.50
C VAL A 213 -3.28 11.90 7.98
N PHE A 214 -2.63 12.80 8.73
CA PHE A 214 -2.40 12.58 10.16
C PHE A 214 -3.71 12.50 10.95
N VAL A 215 -4.61 13.47 10.77
CA VAL A 215 -5.89 13.55 11.50
C VAL A 215 -6.80 12.38 11.16
N THR A 216 -6.80 11.91 9.91
CA THR A 216 -7.75 10.89 9.48
C THR A 216 -7.31 9.47 9.80
N ASN A 217 -6.00 9.23 9.90
CA ASN A 217 -5.45 7.90 10.17
C ASN A 217 -5.09 7.64 11.65
N MET A 218 -5.40 8.59 12.54
CA MET A 218 -5.17 8.49 13.99
C MET A 218 -6.43 8.00 14.72
#